data_AF-A0A1A8QYV7-F1
#
_entry.id   AF-A0A1A8QYV7-F1
#
_cell.length_a   1.000
_cell.length_b   1.000
_cell.length_c   1.000
_cell.angle_alpha   90.00
_cell.angle_beta   90.00
_cell.angle_gamma   90.00
#
_symmetry.space_group_name_H-M   'P 1'
#
loop_
_entity.id
_entity.type
_entity.pdbx_description
1 polymer ?
#
loop_
_entity_poly.entity_id
_entity_poly.type
_entity_poly.pdbx_seq_one_letter_code
_entity_poly.pdbx_strand_id
1 'polypeptide(L)' 'MLRQCLLKLCPVNMNVRKVVKTVLSVEQSEGVGARVRRSIGRRELKNLDPFLMLDEFKVSKPAGF' A
#
# COMPACT_ATOMS: atom_id res chain seq x y z
N MET A 1 50.96 4.13 -22.49
CA MET A 1 50.32 3.44 -21.36
C MET A 1 48.98 4.11 -21.07
N LEU A 2 47.90 3.61 -21.64
CA LEU A 2 46.55 4.06 -21.27
C LEU A 2 45.80 2.83 -20.77
N ARG A 3 45.77 2.67 -19.45
CA ARG A 3 44.96 1.66 -18.77
C ARG A 3 43.51 2.15 -18.82
N GLN A 4 42.72 1.60 -19.72
CA GLN A 4 41.26 1.72 -19.64
C GLN A 4 40.83 1.01 -18.35
N CYS A 5 40.47 1.80 -17.34
CA CYS A 5 39.85 1.30 -16.12
C CYS A 5 38.46 0.78 -16.52
N LEU A 6 38.35 -0.53 -16.71
CA LEU A 6 37.10 -1.20 -17.01
C LEU A 6 36.27 -1.23 -15.72
N LEU A 7 35.47 -0.19 -15.50
CA LEU A 7 34.38 -0.23 -14.53
C LEU A 7 33.40 -1.30 -14.99
N LYS A 8 33.56 -2.51 -14.45
CA LYS A 8 32.55 -3.58 -14.53
C LYS A 8 31.31 -3.05 -13.82
N LEU A 9 30.33 -2.59 -14.60
CA LEU A 9 28.97 -2.40 -14.13
C LEU A 9 28.44 -3.79 -13.77
N CYS A 10 28.35 -4.09 -12.48
CA CYS A 10 27.63 -5.28 -12.01
C CYS A 10 26.18 -5.18 -12.50
N PRO A 11 25.61 -6.25 -13.09
CA PRO A 11 24.22 -6.23 -13.51
C PRO A 11 23.33 -6.16 -12.27
N VAL A 12 22.76 -4.99 -12.00
CA VAL A 12 21.64 -4.87 -11.06
C VAL A 12 20.47 -5.57 -11.71
N ASN A 13 20.08 -6.73 -11.18
CA ASN A 13 18.91 -7.44 -11.66
C ASN A 13 17.68 -6.55 -11.42
N MET A 14 17.18 -5.93 -12.49
CA MET A 14 15.98 -5.08 -12.50
C MET A 14 14.73 -5.94 -12.34
N ASN A 15 14.57 -6.58 -11.18
CA ASN A 15 13.37 -7.31 -10.83
C ASN A 15 12.31 -6.32 -10.37
N VAL A 16 11.63 -5.70 -11.35
CA VAL A 16 10.53 -4.76 -11.10
C VAL A 16 9.34 -5.53 -10.54
N ARG A 17 8.89 -5.12 -9.34
CA ARG A 17 7.71 -5.73 -8.71
C ARG A 17 6.48 -5.46 -9.57
N LYS A 18 5.74 -6.52 -9.90
CA LYS A 18 4.46 -6.43 -10.62
C LYS A 18 3.31 -6.31 -9.63
N VAL A 19 2.27 -5.58 -10.02
CA VAL A 19 1.00 -5.56 -9.27
C VAL A 19 0.31 -6.90 -9.48
N VAL A 20 0.16 -7.68 -8.40
CA VAL A 20 -0.49 -9.00 -8.44
C VAL A 20 -1.99 -8.90 -8.24
N LYS A 21 -2.45 -7.91 -7.46
CA LYS A 21 -3.86 -7.72 -7.11
C LYS A 21 -4.15 -6.25 -6.83
N THR A 22 -5.25 -5.78 -7.40
CA THR A 22 -5.80 -4.45 -7.13
C THR A 22 -7.12 -4.64 -6.39
N VAL A 23 -7.32 -3.90 -5.30
CA VAL A 23 -8.58 -3.89 -4.55
C VAL A 23 -9.12 -2.46 -4.48
N LEU A 24 -10.41 -2.29 -4.75
CA LEU A 24 -11.06 -1.00 -4.62
C LEU A 24 -11.44 -0.77 -3.14
N SER A 25 -11.03 0.35 -2.56
CA SER A 25 -11.45 0.74 -1.21
C SER A 25 -12.94 1.07 -1.16
N VAL A 26 -13.67 0.44 -0.24
CA VAL A 26 -15.12 0.61 -0.09
C VAL A 26 -15.43 1.35 1.19
N GLU A 27 -16.41 2.24 1.12
CA GLU A 27 -16.82 3.07 2.23
C GLU A 27 -17.64 2.26 3.25
N GLN A 28 -17.32 2.43 4.53
CA GLN A 28 -17.96 1.77 5.65
C GLN A 28 -18.06 2.74 6.84
N SER A 29 -19.13 2.61 7.62
CA SER A 29 -19.32 3.38 8.84
C SER A 29 -18.44 2.84 9.96
N GLU A 30 -17.80 3.74 10.69
CA GLU A 30 -16.95 3.43 11.84
C GLU A 30 -17.21 4.49 12.94
N GLY A 31 -17.04 4.10 14.21
CA GLY A 31 -17.20 5.02 15.34
C GLY A 31 -18.54 5.76 15.37
N VAL A 32 -18.48 7.07 15.64
CA VAL A 32 -19.65 7.97 15.72
C VAL A 32 -19.69 8.88 14.51
N GLY A 33 -20.53 8.54 13.54
CA GLY A 33 -20.76 9.35 12.34
C GLY A 33 -19.57 9.44 11.40
N ALA A 34 -18.48 8.69 11.65
CA ALA A 34 -17.34 8.63 10.76
C ALA A 34 -17.55 7.57 9.67
N ARG A 35 -17.01 7.86 8.49
CA ARG A 35 -16.97 6.93 7.37
C ARG A 35 -15.53 6.81 6.90
N VAL A 36 -15.12 5.59 6.63
CA VAL A 36 -13.77 5.28 6.15
C VAL A 36 -13.86 4.44 4.89
N ARG A 37 -12.89 4.58 4.00
CA ARG A 37 -12.69 3.72 2.84
C ARG A 37 -11.64 2.67 3.20
N ARG A 38 -12.09 1.43 3.43
CA ARG A 38 -11.21 0.32 3.84
C ARG A 38 -10.66 -0.44 2.65
N SER A 39 -9.35 -0.66 2.67
CA SER A 39 -8.61 -1.46 1.67
C SER A 39 -8.17 -2.82 2.24
N ILE A 40 -7.17 -2.85 3.12
CA ILE A 40 -6.74 -4.05 3.89
C ILE A 40 -7.67 -4.20 5.11
N GLY A 41 -8.01 -5.44 5.48
CA GLY A 41 -8.94 -5.76 6.57
C GLY A 41 -10.33 -6.16 6.08
N ARG A 42 -10.53 -6.27 4.76
CA ARG A 42 -11.80 -6.68 4.14
C ARG A 42 -11.81 -8.14 3.71
N ARG A 43 -12.99 -8.66 3.35
CA ARG A 43 -13.15 -10.03 2.84
C ARG A 43 -12.25 -10.33 1.65
N GLU A 44 -12.03 -9.36 0.77
CA GLU A 44 -11.19 -9.50 -0.42
C GLU A 44 -9.70 -9.49 -0.09
N LEU A 45 -9.29 -8.83 1.00
CA LEU A 45 -7.90 -8.70 1.43
C LEU A 45 -7.84 -8.56 2.97
N LYS A 46 -7.93 -9.70 3.66
CA LYS A 46 -8.12 -9.73 5.12
C LYS A 46 -6.92 -9.18 5.88
N ASN A 47 -5.71 -9.51 5.43
CA ASN A 47 -4.45 -9.03 5.95
C ASN A 47 -3.38 -9.11 4.85
N LEU A 48 -2.29 -8.38 5.05
CA LEU A 48 -1.08 -8.42 4.24
C LEU A 48 0.09 -8.34 5.21
N ASP A 49 0.49 -9.47 5.78
CA ASP A 49 1.58 -9.55 6.77
C ASP A 49 2.77 -8.66 6.38
N PRO A 50 3.16 -7.66 7.21
CA PRO A 50 2.79 -7.40 8.61
C PRO A 50 1.58 -6.48 8.87
N PHE A 51 0.85 -6.08 7.83
CA PHE A 51 -0.26 -5.14 7.89
C PHE A 51 -1.61 -5.84 8.09
N LEU A 52 -2.34 -5.45 9.14
CA LEU A 52 -3.65 -6.00 9.45
C LEU A 52 -4.81 -5.22 8.80
N MET A 53 -4.70 -3.88 8.71
CA MET A 53 -5.79 -3.02 8.27
C MET A 53 -5.25 -1.72 7.67
N LEU A 54 -5.98 -1.15 6.70
CA LEU A 54 -5.66 0.15 6.11
C LEU A 54 -6.94 0.89 5.74
N ASP A 55 -7.19 1.99 6.45
CA ASP A 55 -8.36 2.85 6.30
C ASP A 55 -7.95 4.26 5.85
N GLU A 56 -8.60 4.75 4.80
CA GLU A 56 -8.59 6.16 4.43
C GLU A 56 -9.83 6.83 5.04
N PHE A 57 -9.65 7.92 5.80
CA PHE A 57 -10.76 8.63 6.42
C PHE A 57 -10.77 10.10 6.03
N LYS A 58 -11.98 10.64 5.89
CA LYS A 58 -12.22 12.08 5.77
C LYS A 58 -13.36 12.42 6.72
N VAL A 59 -13.02 13.02 7.86
CA VAL A 59 -13.98 13.30 8.94
C VAL A 59 -14.06 14.79 9.21
N SER A 60 -15.26 15.28 9.53
CA SER A 60 -15.51 16.63 10.04
C SER A 60 -16.20 16.53 11.40
N LYS A 61 -15.96 17.52 12.28
CA LYS A 61 -16.66 17.59 13.56
C LYS A 61 -18.18 17.64 13.32
N PRO A 62 -19.01 16.97 14.17
CA PRO A 62 -18.67 16.30 15.42
C PRO A 62 -18.29 14.81 15.29
N ALA A 63 -18.09 14.28 14.07
CA ALA A 63 -17.83 12.85 13.86
C ALA A 63 -16.41 12.42 14.30
N GLY A 64 -16.26 11.14 14.66
CA GLY A 64 -15.00 10.57 15.14
C GLY A 64 -15.05 9.05 15.36
N PHE A 65 -14.00 8.52 16.01
CA PHE A 65 -13.84 7.13 16.40
C PHE A 65 -13.92 6.99 17.92
#